data_AF-A0A434DLC9-F1
#
_entry.id   AF-A0A434DLC9-F1
#
_cell.length_a   1.000
_cell.length_b   1.000
_cell.length_c   1.000
_cell.angle_alpha   90.00
_cell.angle_beta   90.00
_cell.angle_gamma   90.00
#
_symmetry.space_group_name_H-M   'P 1'
#
loop_
_entity.id
_entity.type
_entity.pdbx_description
1 polymer ?
#
loop_
_entity_poly.entity_id
_entity_poly.type
_entity_poly.pdbx_seq_one_letter_code
_entity_poly.pdbx_strand_id
1 'polypeptide(L)' 'FEPRDVKVGMRGEGMAEITQGITEGEKVVVSANFLIDAESNLKAALSALTPAEAQP' A
#
# COMPACT_ATOMS: atom_id res chain seq x y z
N PHE A 1 -2.61 -4.41 2.36
CA PHE A 1 -1.66 -4.44 1.24
C PHE A 1 -0.27 -4.45 1.83
N GLU A 2 0.63 -5.26 1.28
CA GLU A 2 2.01 -5.34 1.71
C GLU A 2 2.92 -4.93 0.54
N PRO A 3 3.97 -4.12 0.78
CA PRO A 3 4.93 -3.79 -0.27
C PRO A 3 5.74 -5.03 -0.64
N ARG A 4 5.95 -5.24 -1.94
CA ARG A 4 6.73 -6.36 -2.47
C ARG A 4 7.64 -5.87 -3.59
N ASP A 5 8.89 -6.29 -3.53
CA ASP A 5 9.86 -6.01 -4.59
C ASP A 5 9.54 -6.83 -5.85
N VAL A 6 9.60 -6.18 -7.00
CA VAL A 6 9.33 -6.78 -8.31
C VAL A 6 10.37 -6.37 -9.33
N LYS A 7 10.60 -7.22 -10.33
CA LYS A 7 11.45 -6.90 -11.47
C LYS A 7 10.61 -6.47 -12.66
N VAL A 8 10.74 -5.21 -13.03
CA VAL A 8 9.99 -4.61 -14.15
C VAL A 8 10.73 -4.84 -15.47
N GLY A 9 10.00 -5.28 -16.49
CA GLY A 9 10.48 -5.46 -17.87
C GLY A 9 10.11 -4.29 -18.77
N MET A 10 9.52 -4.60 -19.93
CA MET A 10 9.10 -3.60 -20.91
C MET A 10 7.96 -2.71 -20.40
N ARG A 11 7.86 -1.49 -20.94
CA ARG A 11 6.78 -0.55 -20.68
C ARG A 11 6.20 -0.06 -22.00
N GLY A 12 4.87 0.00 -22.09
CA GLY A 12 4.18 0.43 -23.31
C GLY A 12 2.66 0.41 -23.11
N GLU A 13 1.95 1.23 -23.89
CA GLU A 13 0.47 1.27 -23.89
C GLU A 13 -0.17 1.50 -22.50
N GLY A 14 0.51 2.25 -21.63
CA GLY A 14 0.04 2.49 -20.25
C GLY A 14 0.22 1.29 -19.30
N MET A 15 0.91 0.23 -19.75
CA MET A 15 1.19 -0.97 -18.98
C MET A 15 2.70 -1.12 -18.71
N ALA A 16 3.02 -1.86 -17.65
CA ALA A 16 4.38 -2.27 -17.30
C ALA A 16 4.40 -3.78 -17.11
N GLU A 17 5.36 -4.44 -17.75
CA GLU A 17 5.59 -5.88 -17.62
C GLU A 17 6.27 -6.19 -16.28
N ILE A 18 5.78 -7.22 -15.59
CA ILE A 18 6.42 -7.76 -14.39
C ILE A 18 7.00 -9.13 -14.73
N THR A 19 8.32 -9.25 -14.58
CA THR A 19 9.07 -10.48 -14.94
C THR A 19 9.32 -11.38 -13.74
N GLN A 20 9.33 -10.82 -12.52
CA GLN A 20 9.55 -11.52 -11.25
C GLN A 20 8.88 -10.79 -10.08
N GLY A 21 8.57 -11.52 -9.01
CA GLY A 21 8.12 -10.97 -7.72
C GLY A 21 6.63 -11.18 -7.40
N ILE A 22 5.81 -11.53 -8.40
CA ILE A 22 4.40 -11.89 -8.24
C ILE A 22 4.02 -13.01 -9.23
N THR A 23 2.88 -13.64 -8.98
CA THR A 23 2.29 -14.70 -9.82
C THR A 23 0.97 -14.27 -10.46
N GLU A 24 0.54 -14.98 -11.50
CA GLU A 24 -0.74 -14.74 -12.16
C GLU A 24 -1.92 -14.88 -11.17
N GLY A 25 -2.90 -13.99 -11.29
CA GLY A 25 -4.08 -13.96 -10.40
C GLY A 25 -3.88 -13.15 -9.12
N GLU A 26 -2.66 -12.71 -8.82
CA GLU A 26 -2.42 -11.79 -7.70
C GLU A 26 -3.01 -10.39 -7.97
N LYS A 27 -3.65 -9.83 -6.95
CA LYS A 27 -4.25 -8.50 -7.02
C LYS A 27 -3.23 -7.45 -6.62
N VAL A 28 -2.92 -6.56 -7.54
CA VAL A 28 -2.04 -5.40 -7.31
C VAL A 28 -2.85 -4.11 -7.29
N VAL A 29 -2.38 -3.15 -6.50
CA VAL A 29 -2.98 -1.81 -6.48
C VAL A 29 -2.35 -0.97 -7.58
N VAL A 30 -3.19 -0.42 -8.46
CA VAL A 30 -2.76 0.39 -9.62
C VAL A 30 -3.14 1.87 -9.50
N SER A 31 -3.90 2.25 -8.47
CA SER A 31 -4.36 3.61 -8.24
C SER A 31 -4.51 3.89 -6.75
N ALA A 32 -4.53 5.17 -6.37
CA ALA A 32 -4.72 5.61 -4.99
C ALA A 32 -3.69 5.07 -3.97
N ASN A 33 -2.47 4.74 -4.41
CA ASN A 33 -1.38 4.30 -3.52
C ASN A 33 -1.15 5.28 -2.35
N PHE A 34 -1.25 6.58 -2.61
CA PHE A 34 -1.17 7.63 -1.58
C PHE A 34 -2.27 7.56 -0.52
N LEU A 35 -3.49 7.14 -0.89
CA LEU A 35 -4.60 7.04 0.05
C LEU A 35 -4.44 5.84 1.00
N ILE A 36 -3.78 4.77 0.56
CA ILE A 36 -3.47 3.61 1.43
C ILE A 36 -2.52 4.04 2.56
N ASP A 37 -1.54 4.88 2.24
CA ASP A 37 -0.63 5.43 3.23
C ASP A 37 -1.32 6.50 4.10
N ALA A 38 -2.19 7.33 3.51
CA ALA A 38 -2.92 8.37 4.21
C ALA A 38 -3.96 7.81 5.20
N GLU A 39 -4.64 6.70 4.89
CA GLU A 39 -5.58 6.05 5.81
C GLU A 39 -4.86 5.49 7.04
N SER A 40 -3.71 4.86 6.83
CA SER A 40 -2.89 4.32 7.91
C SER A 40 -2.36 5.43 8.81
N ASN A 41 -1.86 6.53 8.22
CA ASN A 41 -1.42 7.72 8.95
C ASN A 41 -2.57 8.42 9.69
N LEU A 42 -3.76 8.52 9.07
CA LEU A 42 -4.93 9.12 9.70
C LEU A 42 -5.40 8.30 10.91
N LYS A 43 -5.44 6.96 10.78
CA LYS A 43 -5.76 6.06 11.89
C LYS A 43 -4.77 6.22 13.04
N ALA A 44 -3.47 6.27 12.75
CA ALA A 44 -2.43 6.48 13.75
C ALA A 44 -2.57 7.84 14.45
N ALA A 45 -2.83 8.92 13.70
CA ALA A 45 -3.04 10.25 14.26
C ALA A 45 -4.31 10.31 15.13
N LEU A 46 -5.39 9.65 14.72
CA LEU A 46 -6.63 9.60 15.50
C LEU A 46 -6.46 8.80 16.80
N SER A 47 -5.74 7.68 16.78
CA SER A 47 -5.38 6.93 17.99
C SER A 47 -4.46 7.70 18.93
N ALA A 48 -3.62 8.60 18.43
CA ALA A 48 -2.80 9.49 19.26
C ALA A 48 -3.62 10.64 19.89
N LEU A 49 -4.76 11.00 19.30
CA LEU A 49 -5.67 12.04 19.80
C LEU A 49 -6.68 11.52 20.82
N THR A 50 -6.94 10.22 20.88
CA THR A 50 -7.67 9.62 22.00
C THR A 50 -6.73 9.56 23.21
N PRO A 51 -7.01 10.29 24.31
CA PRO A 51 -6.23 10.11 25.52
C PRO A 51 -6.42 8.68 26.00
N ALA A 52 -5.32 7.97 26.27
CA ALA A 52 -5.41 6.76 27.08
C ALA A 52 -6.12 7.16 28.38
N GLU A 53 -7.30 6.59 28.63
CA GLU A 53 -7.91 6.67 29.95
C GLU A 53 -6.86 6.20 30.95
N ALA A 54 -6.31 7.16 31.70
CA ALA A 54 -5.49 6.88 32.86
C ALA A 54 -6.41 6.16 33.85
N GLN A 55 -6.36 4.83 33.83
CA GLN A 55 -7.04 4.01 34.81
C GLN A 55 -6.14 3.93 36.05
N PRO A 56 -6.61 4.35 37.24
CA PRO A 56 -5.89 4.19 38.50
C PRO A 56 -5.82 2.74 38.97
#